data_AF-A0A6B3F774-F1
#
_entry.id   AF-A0A6B3F774-F1
#
_cell.length_a   1.000
_cell.length_b   1.000
_cell.length_c   1.000
_cell.angle_alpha   90.00
_cell.angle_beta   90.00
_cell.angle_gamma   90.00
#
_symmetry.space_group_name_H-M   'P 1'
#
loop_
_entity.id
_entity.type
_entity.pdbx_description
1 polymer ?
#
loop_
_entity_poly.entity_id
_entity_poly.type
_entity_poly.pdbx_seq_one_letter_code
_entity_poly.pdbx_strand_id
1 'polypeptide(L)'
;VTSAGGDGPSGKRAAAPPPAVTTPSAPGGGAPGAEDGPLRADGAVDPHSNAYWAQSDVTLRTAEPLSSLTVELRIALTGGVVGTGSWRSLPERDFTVSATEDGGFLVYRWALKPGRTVPAGTHTFAGQYNHAEGARDASDDYLTAHAVRTSGQRASVRASFGRDN
;
A
#
# COMPACT_ATOMS: atom_id res chain seq x y z
N VAL A 1 -59.24 25.65 56.64
CA VAL A 1 -59.49 25.38 55.20
C VAL A 1 -58.14 25.43 54.51
N THR A 2 -57.48 24.27 54.42
CA THR A 2 -56.97 23.60 53.19
C THR A 2 -55.91 24.42 52.43
N SER A 3 -54.65 24.03 52.49
CA SER A 3 -53.97 22.97 51.71
C SER A 3 -53.18 23.60 50.57
N ALA A 4 -51.87 23.45 50.66
CA ALA A 4 -50.90 23.83 49.64
C ALA A 4 -50.72 22.70 48.60
N GLY A 5 -50.44 23.12 47.36
CA GLY A 5 -49.54 22.41 46.44
C GLY A 5 -50.14 21.30 45.57
N GLY A 6 -49.85 21.35 44.27
CA GLY A 6 -49.99 20.21 43.38
C GLY A 6 -50.18 20.58 41.91
N ASP A 7 -49.13 21.08 41.27
CA ASP A 7 -49.07 21.37 39.83
C ASP A 7 -48.71 20.10 39.03
N GLY A 8 -49.51 19.81 38.00
CA GLY A 8 -49.08 19.32 36.68
C GLY A 8 -48.54 17.88 36.48
N PRO A 9 -49.16 17.06 35.61
CA PRO A 9 -48.61 15.77 35.21
C PRO A 9 -47.64 15.83 34.01
N SER A 10 -46.51 15.15 34.20
CA SER A 10 -45.72 14.31 33.29
C SER A 10 -45.73 14.56 31.76
N GLY A 11 -44.58 15.03 31.26
CA GLY A 11 -44.18 14.99 29.85
C GLY A 11 -42.67 14.75 29.67
N LYS A 12 -42.23 13.51 29.89
CA LYS A 12 -41.07 12.79 29.32
C LYS A 12 -39.94 13.65 28.70
N ARG A 13 -38.92 13.97 29.50
CA ARG A 13 -37.65 14.56 29.01
C ARG A 13 -36.76 13.44 28.46
N ALA A 14 -36.59 13.42 27.14
CA ALA A 14 -35.60 12.58 26.47
C ALA A 14 -34.18 12.96 26.94
N ALA A 15 -33.37 11.96 27.28
CA ALA A 15 -31.97 12.13 27.62
C ALA A 15 -31.17 12.55 26.38
N ALA A 16 -30.29 13.53 26.53
CA ALA A 16 -29.40 14.00 25.47
C ALA A 16 -28.32 12.93 25.15
N PRO A 17 -27.93 12.77 23.87
CA PRO A 17 -26.82 11.90 23.51
C PRO A 17 -25.46 12.51 23.93
N PRO A 18 -24.43 11.68 24.17
CA PRO A 18 -23.08 12.16 24.50
C PRO A 18 -22.44 12.87 23.29
N PRO A 19 -21.46 13.77 23.51
CA PRO A 19 -20.75 14.43 22.42
C PRO A 19 -19.95 13.40 21.61
N ALA A 20 -20.12 13.42 20.29
CA ALA A 20 -19.33 12.63 19.36
C ALA A 20 -17.87 13.12 19.39
N VAL A 21 -16.95 12.21 19.68
CA VAL A 21 -15.52 12.42 19.47
C VAL A 21 -15.28 12.63 17.97
N THR A 22 -14.87 13.83 17.59
CA THR A 22 -14.42 14.12 16.24
C THR A 22 -13.08 13.41 16.01
N THR A 23 -13.12 12.26 15.35
CA THR A 23 -11.91 11.67 14.75
C THR A 23 -11.32 12.67 13.76
N PRO A 24 -10.00 12.95 13.79
CA PRO A 24 -9.39 13.83 12.80
C PRO A 24 -9.62 13.24 11.40
N SER A 25 -10.26 14.03 10.52
CA SER A 25 -10.40 13.68 9.11
C SER A 25 -9.00 13.49 8.51
N ALA A 26 -8.78 12.33 7.89
CA ALA A 26 -7.60 12.10 7.06
C ALA A 26 -7.53 13.21 5.99
N PRO A 27 -6.35 13.82 5.74
CA PRO A 27 -6.21 14.76 4.65
C PRO A 27 -6.57 14.05 3.34
N GLY A 28 -7.46 14.66 2.56
CA GLY A 28 -7.96 14.13 1.29
C GLY A 28 -6.82 13.68 0.39
N GLY A 29 -6.83 12.39 0.07
CA GLY A 29 -5.84 11.74 -0.77
C GLY A 29 -5.99 12.16 -2.23
N GLY A 30 -5.31 13.24 -2.61
CA GLY A 30 -4.79 13.34 -3.97
C GLY A 30 -3.79 12.20 -4.18
N ALA A 31 -3.90 11.49 -5.31
CA ALA A 31 -2.95 10.42 -5.65
C ALA A 31 -1.53 11.01 -5.63
N PRO A 32 -0.60 10.48 -4.80
CA PRO A 32 0.80 10.90 -4.89
C PRO A 32 1.29 10.61 -6.30
N GLY A 33 1.73 11.63 -7.03
CA GLY A 33 2.41 11.47 -8.29
C GLY A 33 3.72 10.71 -8.11
N ALA A 34 4.27 10.17 -9.20
CA ALA A 34 5.55 9.45 -9.20
C ALA A 34 6.70 10.28 -8.58
N GLU A 35 6.56 11.60 -8.53
CA GLU A 35 7.57 12.51 -7.99
C GLU A 35 6.98 13.66 -7.15
N ASP A 36 7.20 13.60 -5.83
CA ASP A 36 7.63 14.75 -5.00
C ASP A 36 7.97 14.30 -3.56
N GLY A 37 9.16 14.63 -3.06
CA GLY A 37 9.66 14.22 -1.72
C GLY A 37 10.87 13.25 -1.69
N PRO A 38 11.19 12.62 -0.53
CA PRO A 38 12.38 11.78 -0.30
C PRO A 38 12.25 10.32 -0.76
N LEU A 39 11.06 9.92 -1.23
CA LEU A 39 10.73 8.55 -1.66
C LEU A 39 10.18 8.61 -3.08
N ARG A 40 10.65 7.72 -3.94
CA ARG A 40 10.17 7.53 -5.32
C ARG A 40 10.02 6.05 -5.58
N ALA A 41 9.10 5.69 -6.44
CA ALA A 41 8.98 4.33 -6.92
C ALA A 41 8.59 4.32 -8.39
N ASP A 42 9.08 3.32 -9.09
CA ASP A 42 8.80 3.05 -10.50
C ASP A 42 8.57 1.55 -10.69
N GLY A 43 7.79 1.18 -11.71
CA GLY A 43 7.41 -0.21 -11.98
C GLY A 43 7.53 -0.55 -13.45
N ALA A 44 8.21 -1.65 -13.78
CA ALA A 44 8.39 -2.11 -15.15
C ALA A 44 8.33 -3.64 -15.24
N VAL A 45 7.82 -4.17 -16.35
CA VAL A 45 7.95 -5.60 -16.66
C VAL A 45 9.40 -5.85 -17.10
N ASP A 46 10.04 -6.87 -16.52
CA ASP A 46 11.42 -7.24 -16.83
C ASP A 46 11.52 -7.65 -18.31
N PRO A 47 12.46 -7.07 -19.09
CA PRO A 47 12.61 -7.37 -20.52
C PRO A 47 13.04 -8.81 -20.83
N HIS A 48 13.48 -9.58 -19.83
CA HIS A 48 13.80 -11.01 -19.93
C HIS A 48 12.59 -11.92 -19.63
N SER A 49 11.41 -11.33 -19.46
CA SER A 49 10.13 -12.05 -19.49
C SER A 49 9.93 -12.75 -20.85
N ASN A 50 9.06 -13.75 -20.91
CA ASN A 50 8.78 -14.54 -22.10
C ASN A 50 7.27 -14.75 -22.31
N ALA A 51 6.89 -15.55 -23.29
CA ALA A 51 5.49 -15.73 -23.68
C ALA A 51 4.60 -16.37 -22.60
N TYR A 52 5.15 -17.05 -21.59
CA TYR A 52 4.37 -17.77 -20.58
C TYR A 52 4.65 -17.31 -19.15
N TRP A 53 5.66 -16.47 -18.96
CA TRP A 53 6.18 -16.07 -17.66
C TRP A 53 6.70 -14.65 -17.71
N ALA A 54 6.41 -13.88 -16.67
CA ALA A 54 6.90 -12.53 -16.51
C ALA A 54 7.41 -12.26 -15.09
N GLN A 55 8.30 -11.29 -15.00
CA GLN A 55 8.68 -10.64 -13.76
C GLN A 55 8.31 -9.17 -13.85
N SER A 56 7.69 -8.66 -12.78
CA SER A 56 7.43 -7.22 -12.62
C SER A 56 8.36 -6.68 -11.55
N ASP A 57 9.20 -5.72 -11.94
CA ASP A 57 10.18 -5.06 -11.09
C ASP A 57 9.62 -3.77 -10.51
N VAL A 58 9.94 -3.51 -9.25
CA VAL A 58 9.67 -2.27 -8.52
C VAL A 58 11.00 -1.65 -8.13
N THR A 59 11.31 -0.49 -8.71
CA THR A 59 12.49 0.30 -8.36
C THR A 59 12.11 1.36 -7.32
N LEU A 60 12.50 1.15 -6.06
CA LEU A 60 12.29 2.09 -4.96
C LEU A 60 13.55 2.92 -4.73
N ARG A 61 13.41 4.26 -4.75
CA ARG A 61 14.50 5.19 -4.41
C ARG A 61 14.17 5.93 -3.12
N THR A 62 15.09 5.93 -2.17
CA THR A 62 14.96 6.71 -0.92
C THR A 62 16.20 7.56 -0.67
N ALA A 63 16.01 8.85 -0.38
CA ALA A 63 17.11 9.78 -0.10
C ALA A 63 17.68 9.64 1.33
N GLU A 64 16.90 9.06 2.24
CA GLU A 64 17.26 8.86 3.64
C GLU A 64 17.03 7.40 4.06
N PRO A 65 17.69 6.91 5.12
CA PRO A 65 17.38 5.61 5.69
C PRO A 65 15.94 5.52 6.19
N LEU A 66 15.31 4.35 5.98
CA LEU A 66 13.95 4.06 6.43
C LEU A 66 13.99 3.13 7.64
N SER A 67 13.15 3.41 8.64
CA SER A 67 12.91 2.57 9.82
C SER A 67 11.69 1.66 9.65
N SER A 68 10.85 1.92 8.65
CA SER A 68 9.73 1.07 8.25
C SER A 68 9.54 1.18 6.74
N LEU A 69 9.23 0.05 6.10
CA LEU A 69 8.87 -0.01 4.69
C LEU A 69 7.85 -1.13 4.48
N THR A 70 6.80 -0.84 3.72
CA THR A 70 5.92 -1.85 3.12
C THR A 70 5.79 -1.52 1.65
N VAL A 71 6.14 -2.47 0.80
CA VAL A 71 5.94 -2.40 -0.66
C VAL A 71 4.88 -3.43 -1.02
N GLU A 72 3.86 -2.99 -1.75
CA GLU A 72 2.85 -3.85 -2.33
C GLU A 72 2.84 -3.70 -3.85
N LEU A 73 3.13 -4.78 -4.56
CA LEU A 73 3.00 -4.89 -6.01
C LEU A 73 1.72 -5.68 -6.30
N ARG A 74 0.85 -5.10 -7.12
CA ARG A 74 -0.42 -5.69 -7.53
C ARG A 74 -0.39 -5.96 -9.02
N ILE A 75 -0.45 -7.24 -9.35
CA ILE A 75 -0.50 -7.76 -10.71
C ILE A 75 -1.96 -8.12 -11.01
N ALA A 76 -2.57 -7.49 -12.01
CA ALA A 76 -3.94 -7.79 -12.39
C ALA A 76 -4.06 -9.28 -12.78
N LEU A 77 -5.07 -9.97 -12.24
CA LEU A 77 -5.36 -11.36 -12.57
C LEU A 77 -5.99 -11.43 -13.96
N THR A 78 -5.13 -11.31 -14.97
CA THR A 78 -5.44 -11.71 -16.34
C THR A 78 -5.33 -13.24 -16.46
N GLY A 79 -5.67 -13.80 -17.62
CA GLY A 79 -5.64 -15.25 -17.82
C GLY A 79 -4.29 -15.87 -17.43
N GLY A 80 -4.31 -16.94 -16.64
CA GLY A 80 -3.11 -17.73 -16.30
C GLY A 80 -2.16 -17.09 -15.27
N VAL A 81 -2.51 -15.95 -14.67
CA VAL A 81 -1.67 -15.31 -13.64
C VAL A 81 -1.56 -16.20 -12.41
N VAL A 82 -0.35 -16.73 -12.16
CA VAL A 82 -0.03 -17.57 -10.99
C VAL A 82 1.36 -17.22 -10.49
N GLY A 83 1.50 -16.93 -9.19
CA GLY A 83 2.78 -16.57 -8.61
C GLY A 83 3.79 -17.72 -8.64
N THR A 84 4.99 -17.45 -9.13
CA THR A 84 6.12 -18.40 -9.21
C THR A 84 7.26 -18.04 -8.26
N GLY A 85 7.28 -16.84 -7.70
CA GLY A 85 8.32 -16.44 -6.76
C GLY A 85 8.39 -14.93 -6.55
N SER A 86 9.34 -14.52 -5.71
CA SER A 86 9.66 -13.12 -5.49
C SER A 86 11.16 -12.95 -5.25
N TRP A 87 11.68 -11.77 -5.59
CA TRP A 87 13.08 -11.39 -5.37
C TRP A 87 13.18 -9.95 -4.84
N ARG A 88 14.32 -9.59 -4.26
CA ARG A 88 14.66 -8.26 -3.77
C ARG A 88 16.16 -8.07 -3.65
N SER A 89 16.64 -6.85 -3.82
CA SER A 89 18.06 -6.49 -3.62
C SER A 89 18.47 -6.42 -2.15
N LEU A 90 17.50 -6.25 -1.24
CA LEU A 90 17.73 -6.15 0.20
C LEU A 90 17.82 -7.53 0.89
N PRO A 91 18.43 -7.63 2.09
CA PRO A 91 18.59 -8.91 2.79
C PRO A 91 17.23 -9.58 3.11
N GLU A 92 17.09 -10.87 2.74
CA GLU A 92 15.84 -11.61 2.89
C GLU A 92 15.31 -11.63 4.31
N ARG A 93 16.24 -11.87 5.24
CA ARG A 93 15.96 -12.02 6.66
C ARG A 93 15.31 -10.77 7.26
N ASP A 94 15.45 -9.61 6.63
CA ASP A 94 14.95 -8.34 7.12
C ASP A 94 13.47 -8.10 6.76
N PHE A 95 12.89 -8.93 5.88
CA PHE A 95 11.52 -8.77 5.40
C PHE A 95 10.64 -9.99 5.71
N THR A 96 9.35 -9.72 5.91
CA THR A 96 8.28 -10.71 5.76
C THR A 96 7.71 -10.55 4.35
N VAL A 97 7.50 -11.66 3.65
CA VAL A 97 7.03 -11.67 2.26
C VAL A 97 5.78 -12.54 2.13
N SER A 98 4.80 -12.07 1.38
CA SER A 98 3.60 -12.84 1.01
C SER A 98 3.23 -12.60 -0.45
N ALA A 99 2.66 -13.62 -1.11
CA ALA A 99 2.03 -13.52 -2.42
C ALA A 99 0.64 -14.16 -2.34
N THR A 100 -0.41 -13.36 -2.50
CA THR A 100 -1.80 -13.81 -2.31
C THR A 100 -2.72 -13.11 -3.31
N GLU A 101 -3.77 -13.81 -3.73
CA GLU A 101 -4.82 -13.17 -4.53
C GLU A 101 -5.75 -12.34 -3.65
N ASP A 102 -6.00 -11.09 -4.06
CA ASP A 102 -6.90 -10.15 -3.38
C ASP A 102 -7.48 -9.16 -4.39
N GLY A 103 -8.81 -9.00 -4.39
CA GLY A 103 -9.49 -7.97 -5.19
C GLY A 103 -9.25 -8.02 -6.71
N GLY A 104 -8.99 -9.21 -7.28
CA GLY A 104 -8.66 -9.35 -8.70
C GLY A 104 -7.18 -9.14 -9.04
N PHE A 105 -6.31 -9.15 -8.04
CA PHE A 105 -4.86 -9.01 -8.20
C PHE A 105 -4.11 -10.15 -7.51
N LEU A 106 -3.01 -10.59 -8.11
CA LEU A 106 -1.94 -11.26 -7.36
C LEU A 106 -1.11 -10.19 -6.66
N VAL A 107 -1.13 -10.20 -5.34
CA VAL A 107 -0.50 -9.17 -4.49
C VAL A 107 0.77 -9.71 -3.85
N TYR A 108 1.91 -9.18 -4.28
CA TYR A 108 3.17 -9.37 -3.58
C TYR A 108 3.33 -8.26 -2.53
N ARG A 109 3.65 -8.65 -1.30
CA ARG A 109 3.89 -7.71 -0.21
C ARG A 109 5.21 -8.02 0.47
N TRP A 110 6.07 -7.02 0.57
CA TRP A 110 7.30 -7.04 1.36
C TRP A 110 7.18 -6.04 2.50
N ALA A 111 7.22 -6.52 3.74
CA ALA A 111 7.18 -5.70 4.94
C ALA A 111 8.49 -5.81 5.73
N LEU A 112 9.15 -4.68 5.98
CA LEU A 112 10.35 -4.61 6.79
C LEU A 112 10.03 -5.03 8.23
N LYS A 113 10.83 -5.93 8.80
CA LYS A 113 10.66 -6.39 10.18
C LYS A 113 11.04 -5.29 11.18
N PRO A 114 10.41 -5.27 12.38
CA PRO A 114 10.77 -4.32 13.43
C PRO A 114 12.27 -4.37 13.77
N GLY A 115 12.87 -3.20 13.98
CA GLY A 115 14.29 -3.05 14.32
C GLY A 115 15.25 -3.19 13.13
N ARG A 116 14.75 -3.39 11.91
CA ARG A 116 15.55 -3.34 10.68
C ARG A 116 15.46 -1.96 10.03
N THR A 117 16.40 -1.69 9.12
CA THR A 117 16.43 -0.45 8.36
C THR A 117 16.68 -0.72 6.89
N VAL A 118 16.19 0.18 6.04
CA VAL A 118 16.54 0.22 4.61
C VAL A 118 17.51 1.39 4.42
N PRO A 119 18.71 1.18 3.86
CA PRO A 119 19.64 2.27 3.62
C PRO A 119 19.11 3.23 2.55
N ALA A 120 19.58 4.47 2.57
CA ALA A 120 19.37 5.39 1.44
C ALA A 120 19.95 4.80 0.15
N GLY A 121 19.34 5.10 -0.99
CA GLY A 121 19.73 4.59 -2.30
C GLY A 121 18.57 4.00 -3.09
N THR A 122 18.93 3.21 -4.11
CA THR A 122 18.01 2.52 -5.01
C THR A 122 17.94 1.04 -4.65
N HIS A 123 16.73 0.51 -4.50
CA HIS A 123 16.45 -0.87 -4.15
C HIS A 123 15.41 -1.43 -5.10
N THR A 124 15.52 -2.72 -5.40
CA THR A 124 14.59 -3.40 -6.30
C THR A 124 13.85 -4.51 -5.57
N PHE A 125 12.56 -4.64 -5.85
CA PHE A 125 11.71 -5.78 -5.48
C PHE A 125 11.10 -6.34 -6.75
N ALA A 126 10.86 -7.65 -6.83
CA ALA A 126 10.35 -8.29 -8.03
C ALA A 126 9.32 -9.37 -7.72
N GLY A 127 8.16 -9.29 -8.36
CA GLY A 127 7.14 -10.35 -8.34
C GLY A 127 7.20 -11.15 -9.64
N GLN A 128 7.30 -12.48 -9.53
CA GLN A 128 7.45 -13.39 -10.66
C GLN A 128 6.21 -14.26 -10.80
N TYR A 129 5.64 -14.35 -12.00
CA TYR A 129 4.37 -15.05 -12.24
C TYR A 129 4.29 -15.64 -13.64
N ASN A 130 3.56 -16.76 -13.76
CA ASN A 130 3.10 -17.26 -15.06
C ASN A 130 1.96 -16.39 -15.59
N HIS A 131 1.71 -16.39 -16.89
CA HIS A 131 0.52 -15.79 -17.50
C HIS A 131 0.09 -16.58 -18.74
N ALA A 132 -1.08 -16.25 -19.29
CA ALA A 132 -1.54 -16.79 -20.56
C ALA A 132 -0.52 -16.51 -21.67
N GLU A 133 -0.41 -17.43 -22.62
CA GLU A 133 0.53 -17.32 -23.73
C GLU A 133 0.42 -15.98 -24.48
N GLY A 134 1.55 -15.32 -24.68
CA GLY A 134 1.66 -14.10 -25.48
C GLY A 134 2.31 -12.94 -24.75
N ALA A 135 2.04 -11.72 -25.21
CA ALA A 135 2.54 -10.51 -24.57
C ALA A 135 1.77 -10.23 -23.27
N ARG A 136 2.50 -9.88 -22.22
CA ARG A 136 1.92 -9.52 -20.91
C ARG A 136 1.35 -8.10 -20.94
N ASP A 137 0.04 -7.97 -20.73
CA ASP A 137 -0.64 -6.67 -20.59
C ASP A 137 -0.60 -6.14 -19.14
N ALA A 138 0.46 -5.41 -18.79
CA ALA A 138 0.63 -4.83 -17.44
C ALA A 138 -0.06 -3.47 -17.23
N SER A 139 -0.99 -3.06 -18.11
CA SER A 139 -1.60 -1.72 -18.06
C SER A 139 -2.36 -1.43 -16.76
N ASP A 140 -2.95 -2.47 -16.16
CA ASP A 140 -3.67 -2.41 -14.87
C ASP A 140 -2.79 -2.73 -13.65
N ASP A 141 -1.50 -3.04 -13.85
CA ASP A 141 -0.58 -3.32 -12.76
C ASP A 141 -0.12 -2.03 -12.09
N TYR A 142 0.03 -2.09 -10.76
CA TYR A 142 0.51 -0.96 -10.00
C TYR A 142 1.23 -1.39 -8.73
N LEU A 143 1.98 -0.46 -8.17
CA LEU A 143 2.65 -0.62 -6.90
C LEU A 143 2.28 0.51 -5.94
N THR A 144 2.36 0.22 -4.65
CA THR A 144 2.34 1.20 -3.58
C THR A 144 3.50 0.95 -2.63
N ALA A 145 4.06 2.01 -2.06
CA ALA A 145 5.03 1.89 -0.99
C ALA A 145 4.70 2.87 0.13
N HIS A 146 4.69 2.37 1.37
CA HIS A 146 4.53 3.14 2.59
C HIS A 146 5.81 3.05 3.42
N ALA A 147 6.34 4.19 3.83
CA ALA A 147 7.60 4.24 4.57
C ALA A 147 7.56 5.20 5.75
N VAL A 148 8.45 4.94 6.70
CA VAL A 148 8.82 5.88 7.78
C VAL A 148 10.32 6.05 7.73
N ARG A 149 10.79 7.29 7.67
CA ARG A 149 12.22 7.62 7.75
C ARG A 149 12.74 7.41 9.16
N THR A 150 14.05 7.19 9.30
CA THR A 150 14.69 7.14 10.64
C THR A 150 14.51 8.45 11.41
N SER A 151 14.36 9.57 10.70
CA SER A 151 14.01 10.90 11.25
C SER A 151 12.55 11.01 11.74
N GLY A 152 11.72 10.00 11.47
CA GLY A 152 10.34 9.87 11.98
C GLY A 152 9.24 10.28 10.99
N GLN A 153 9.59 10.97 9.90
CA GLN A 153 8.62 11.43 8.91
C GLN A 153 8.12 10.28 8.03
N ARG A 154 6.81 10.26 7.79
CA ARG A 154 6.15 9.30 6.90
C ARG A 154 6.25 9.72 5.44
N ALA A 155 6.26 8.74 4.54
CA ALA A 155 6.18 8.94 3.10
C ALA A 155 5.34 7.83 2.47
N SER A 156 4.67 8.12 1.35
CA SER A 156 3.94 7.12 0.58
C SER A 156 3.95 7.49 -0.90
N VAL A 157 4.08 6.48 -1.76
CA VAL A 157 4.12 6.63 -3.21
C VAL A 157 3.27 5.56 -3.89
N ARG A 158 2.76 5.87 -5.07
CA ARG A 158 2.07 4.94 -5.97
C ARG A 158 2.60 5.14 -7.38
N ALA A 159 2.84 4.05 -8.10
CA ALA A 159 3.19 4.07 -9.52
C ALA A 159 2.40 2.98 -10.26
N SER A 160 2.13 3.20 -11.54
CA SER A 160 1.43 2.24 -12.41
C SER A 160 2.40 1.81 -13.52
N PHE A 161 2.31 0.57 -13.99
CA PHE A 161 3.24 0.04 -15.00
C PHE A 161 2.90 0.54 -16.42
N GLY A 162 1.66 1.00 -16.62
CA GLY A 162 1.11 1.35 -17.93
C GLY A 162 1.40 2.75 -18.46
N ARG A 163 2.36 3.53 -17.93
CA ARG A 163 2.72 4.84 -18.51
C ARG A 163 4.17 5.25 -18.25
N ASP A 164 4.99 5.13 -19.29
CA ASP A 164 5.87 6.21 -19.70
C ASP A 164 5.45 6.57 -21.13
N ASN A 165 5.00 7.81 -21.34
CA ASN A 165 4.65 8.34 -22.67
C ASN A 165 5.76 9.28 -23.13
#